data_AF-A0A9W8LG08-F1
#
_entry.id   AF-A0A9W8LG08-F1
#
_cell.length_a   1.000
_cell.length_b   1.000
_cell.length_c   1.000
_cell.angle_alpha   90.00
_cell.angle_beta   90.00
_cell.angle_gamma   90.00
#
_symmetry.space_group_name_H-M   'P 1'
#
loop_
_entity.id
_entity.type
_entity.pdbx_description
1 polymer ?
#
loop_
_entity_poly.entity_id
_entity_poly.type
_entity_poly.pdbx_seq_one_letter_code
_entity_poly.pdbx_strand_id
1 'polypeptide(L)'
;RAYDAERGRVDWEAVAAGLGAPLVDCLAAFDAAALAVVPRSRPGLVDWSKDDVRALKGFVSDNFEALAGHGWEVVGVYMNIRPDDCRKAYFCDKSGRMTAGMHRVICKYLERGMSWREIHETFPIYSDQTVIYNAFRAYKPKQPEAAPAVVGEYTGRYSKTSAKAESASCGTSAAAARSWDATETDRLHRAVGSYDGGLIDWDAVGAALNRTAASCKSKYIAECRNLLARPRMGHEAAVNQEVQRQYESGVGVDWAAAAQATGLSELECLELCRFSEGKARWTWGPDVFSQRTVGRMEAFIAEHYPRPAVTNFYAVSNYLWIDINDCIQVSQLLRGKFEWTDEVRARVGKMLRQGMDFDEIAQELSPVLTGESIRRRYHRIGPEEKDRPFTPEEKRRIRDIVSKNAGKIPLAEIQGLVKRAFPEPWITGRACAFASTYATSNPLYKARAEGVDVARIASAIQSGETTAAEKGRQLDVPASLVTRMVSAHHRTAAYVHGWSEHENRQLLEALSAHSPPYNWSTISALVGTKSSRQCCQKFVYLQKSGQLPPPQS
;
A
#
# COMPACT_ATOMS: atom_id res chain seq x y z
N ARG A 1 -40.15 -12.41 2.72
CA ARG A 1 -41.04 -11.73 1.74
C ARG A 1 -40.31 -10.62 0.98
N ALA A 2 -39.44 -9.83 1.63
CA ALA A 2 -38.62 -8.81 0.97
C ALA A 2 -37.35 -9.34 0.27
N TYR A 3 -37.19 -10.66 0.08
CA TYR A 3 -36.01 -11.20 -0.61
C TYR A 3 -36.27 -11.17 -2.11
N ASP A 4 -35.47 -10.39 -2.83
CA ASP A 4 -35.46 -10.35 -4.28
C ASP A 4 -34.64 -11.55 -4.78
N ALA A 5 -35.33 -12.57 -5.27
CA ALA A 5 -34.71 -13.79 -5.77
C ALA A 5 -33.90 -13.57 -7.07
N GLU A 6 -34.29 -12.58 -7.88
CA GLU A 6 -33.61 -12.24 -9.13
C GLU A 6 -32.26 -11.58 -8.84
N ARG A 7 -32.25 -10.63 -7.89
CA ARG A 7 -31.02 -9.95 -7.47
C ARG A 7 -30.21 -10.74 -6.45
N GLY A 8 -30.83 -11.71 -5.79
CA GLY A 8 -30.24 -12.54 -4.74
C GLY A 8 -29.90 -11.77 -3.48
N ARG A 9 -30.71 -10.76 -3.12
CA ARG A 9 -30.54 -9.92 -1.92
C ARG A 9 -31.88 -9.46 -1.35
N VAL A 10 -31.88 -9.01 -0.12
CA VAL A 10 -33.07 -8.42 0.52
C VAL A 10 -33.24 -6.97 0.03
N ASP A 11 -34.48 -6.57 -0.23
CA ASP A 11 -34.88 -5.17 -0.42
C ASP A 11 -34.91 -4.47 0.93
N TRP A 12 -33.72 -4.04 1.36
CA TRP A 12 -33.51 -3.46 2.68
C TRP A 12 -34.15 -2.09 2.82
N GLU A 13 -34.31 -1.37 1.71
CA GLU A 13 -35.02 -0.10 1.65
C GLU A 13 -36.51 -0.29 2.01
N ALA A 14 -37.16 -1.30 1.43
CA ALA A 14 -38.54 -1.64 1.78
C ALA A 14 -38.67 -2.11 3.25
N VAL A 15 -37.69 -2.88 3.73
CA VAL A 15 -37.65 -3.34 5.15
C VAL A 15 -37.53 -2.15 6.09
N ALA A 16 -36.56 -1.26 5.86
CA ALA A 16 -36.32 -0.07 6.68
C ALA A 16 -37.55 0.86 6.68
N ALA A 17 -38.17 1.08 5.52
CA ALA A 17 -39.39 1.86 5.40
C ALA A 17 -40.56 1.22 6.18
N GLY A 18 -40.73 -0.10 6.11
CA GLY A 18 -41.77 -0.81 6.86
C GLY A 18 -41.57 -0.79 8.37
N LEU A 19 -40.32 -0.69 8.83
CA LEU A 19 -39.97 -0.57 10.26
C LEU A 19 -39.95 0.89 10.75
N GLY A 20 -39.98 1.87 9.85
CA GLY A 20 -39.86 3.29 10.20
C GLY A 20 -38.50 3.65 10.81
N ALA A 21 -37.43 2.94 10.43
CA ALA A 21 -36.09 3.08 11.00
C ALA A 21 -35.04 3.39 9.92
N PRO A 22 -33.90 4.03 10.27
CA PRO A 22 -32.82 4.26 9.32
C PRO A 22 -32.27 2.95 8.74
N LEU A 23 -31.96 2.94 7.44
CA LEU A 23 -31.49 1.76 6.71
C LEU A 23 -30.24 1.13 7.35
N VAL A 24 -29.26 1.95 7.71
CA VAL A 24 -27.99 1.49 8.30
C VAL A 24 -28.22 0.81 9.66
N ASP A 25 -29.15 1.32 10.46
CA ASP A 25 -29.47 0.76 11.77
C ASP A 25 -30.16 -0.60 11.63
N CYS A 26 -31.10 -0.72 10.69
CA CYS A 26 -31.74 -1.98 10.34
C CYS A 26 -30.72 -3.05 9.92
N LEU A 27 -29.72 -2.66 9.12
CA LEU A 27 -28.67 -3.55 8.64
C LEU A 27 -27.67 -3.94 9.75
N ALA A 28 -27.31 -3.00 10.63
CA ALA A 28 -26.40 -3.27 11.74
C ALA A 28 -27.02 -4.17 12.82
N ALA A 29 -28.33 -4.04 13.04
CA ALA A 29 -29.08 -4.89 13.95
C ALA A 29 -29.44 -6.27 13.35
N PHE A 30 -29.17 -6.48 12.06
CA PHE A 30 -29.56 -7.71 11.39
C PHE A 30 -28.64 -8.88 11.75
N ASP A 31 -29.22 -9.89 12.39
CA ASP A 31 -28.55 -11.17 12.62
C ASP A 31 -28.75 -12.12 11.42
N ALA A 32 -27.73 -12.18 10.56
CA ALA A 32 -27.72 -13.08 9.42
C ALA A 32 -27.78 -14.57 9.81
N ALA A 33 -27.30 -14.93 11.01
CA ALA A 33 -27.34 -16.32 11.48
C ALA A 33 -28.78 -16.78 11.76
N ALA A 34 -29.64 -15.87 12.21
CA ALA A 34 -31.04 -16.16 12.55
C ALA A 34 -31.91 -16.49 11.32
N LEU A 35 -31.57 -15.98 10.12
CA LEU A 35 -32.38 -16.19 8.90
C LEU A 35 -31.84 -17.26 7.95
N ALA A 36 -30.75 -17.95 8.29
CA ALA A 36 -30.08 -18.94 7.41
C ALA A 36 -29.76 -18.41 6.01
N VAL A 37 -29.69 -17.08 5.82
CA VAL A 37 -29.33 -16.45 4.56
C VAL A 37 -27.81 -16.50 4.44
N VAL A 38 -27.31 -17.42 3.63
CA VAL A 38 -25.87 -17.57 3.40
C VAL A 38 -25.39 -16.45 2.47
N PRO A 39 -24.44 -15.59 2.90
CA PRO A 39 -23.89 -14.57 2.04
C PRO A 39 -23.25 -15.18 0.80
N ARG A 40 -23.54 -14.61 -0.37
CA ARG A 40 -22.93 -15.04 -1.63
C ARG A 40 -21.44 -14.68 -1.62
N SER A 41 -20.62 -15.48 -2.29
CA SER A 41 -19.22 -15.11 -2.54
C SER A 41 -19.06 -14.70 -4.00
N ARG A 42 -18.35 -13.59 -4.23
CA ARG A 42 -17.97 -13.08 -5.55
C ARG A 42 -16.49 -12.70 -5.55
N PRO A 43 -15.61 -13.70 -5.43
CA PRO A 43 -14.18 -13.45 -5.26
C PRO A 43 -13.53 -12.96 -6.57
N GLY A 44 -14.11 -13.29 -7.73
CA GLY A 44 -13.65 -12.85 -9.04
C GLY A 44 -14.32 -11.54 -9.45
N LEU A 45 -13.56 -10.66 -10.10
CA LEU A 45 -14.07 -9.34 -10.54
C LEU A 45 -15.02 -9.45 -11.74
N VAL A 46 -14.99 -10.57 -12.46
CA VAL A 46 -15.94 -10.92 -13.53
C VAL A 46 -17.26 -11.47 -12.98
N ASP A 47 -17.29 -11.85 -11.69
CA ASP A 47 -18.49 -12.39 -11.08
C ASP A 47 -19.49 -11.27 -10.77
N TRP A 48 -19.11 -9.99 -10.89
CA TRP A 48 -19.92 -8.82 -10.52
C TRP A 48 -20.75 -8.31 -11.72
N SER A 49 -22.06 -8.25 -11.55
CA SER A 49 -22.94 -7.63 -12.55
C SER A 49 -22.87 -6.10 -12.49
N LYS A 50 -23.27 -5.43 -13.58
CA LYS A 50 -23.39 -3.95 -13.60
C LYS A 50 -24.30 -3.43 -12.49
N ASP A 51 -25.38 -4.14 -12.20
CA ASP A 51 -26.35 -3.75 -11.19
C ASP A 51 -25.82 -3.95 -9.76
N ASP A 52 -25.04 -5.01 -9.54
CA ASP A 52 -24.37 -5.23 -8.24
C ASP A 52 -23.34 -4.13 -7.96
N VAL A 53 -22.53 -3.76 -8.97
CA VAL A 53 -21.54 -2.69 -8.82
C VAL A 53 -22.23 -1.35 -8.58
N ARG A 54 -23.31 -1.04 -9.32
CA ARG A 54 -24.08 0.20 -9.14
C ARG A 54 -24.68 0.27 -7.74
N ALA A 55 -25.30 -0.80 -7.27
CA ALA A 55 -25.91 -0.86 -5.95
C ALA A 55 -24.87 -0.73 -4.83
N LEU A 56 -23.74 -1.44 -4.94
CA LEU A 56 -22.63 -1.34 -3.99
C LEU A 56 -22.11 0.10 -3.88
N LYS A 57 -21.86 0.74 -5.02
CA LYS A 57 -21.31 2.11 -5.06
C LYS A 57 -22.31 3.14 -4.56
N GLY A 58 -23.57 3.04 -4.98
CA GLY A 58 -24.65 3.92 -4.53
C GLY A 58 -24.82 3.84 -3.02
N PHE A 59 -25.02 2.62 -2.50
CA PHE A 59 -25.18 2.41 -1.07
C PHE A 59 -24.01 2.95 -0.24
N VAL A 60 -22.76 2.67 -0.66
CA VAL A 60 -21.58 3.21 0.02
C VAL A 60 -21.54 4.73 -0.01
N SER A 61 -21.79 5.34 -1.17
CA SER A 61 -21.72 6.80 -1.34
C SER A 61 -22.81 7.53 -0.55
N ASP A 62 -24.00 6.94 -0.46
CA ASP A 62 -25.17 7.59 0.14
C ASP A 62 -25.18 7.48 1.67
N ASN A 63 -24.50 6.47 2.23
CA ASN A 63 -24.62 6.13 3.66
C ASN A 63 -23.30 6.27 4.44
N PHE A 64 -22.16 6.48 3.78
CA PHE A 64 -20.86 6.55 4.46
C PHE A 64 -19.97 7.67 3.92
N GLU A 65 -19.60 8.62 4.77
CA GLU A 65 -18.57 9.62 4.45
C GLU A 65 -17.17 8.98 4.36
N ALA A 66 -16.90 7.99 5.23
CA ALA A 66 -15.69 7.17 5.22
C ALA A 66 -15.99 5.75 5.73
N LEU A 67 -15.65 4.72 4.95
CA LEU A 67 -15.83 3.32 5.37
C LEU A 67 -14.65 2.83 6.22
N ALA A 68 -14.89 2.67 7.53
CA ALA A 68 -14.03 1.94 8.47
C ALA A 68 -14.49 0.46 8.62
N GLY A 69 -13.70 -0.37 9.31
CA GLY A 69 -13.82 -1.84 9.37
C GLY A 69 -15.25 -2.41 9.41
N HIS A 70 -16.04 -2.04 10.42
CA HIS A 70 -17.41 -2.53 10.60
C HIS A 70 -18.40 -2.07 9.53
N GLY A 71 -18.11 -0.98 8.80
CA GLY A 71 -18.95 -0.54 7.68
C GLY A 71 -19.03 -1.58 6.57
N TRP A 72 -18.00 -2.41 6.38
CA TRP A 72 -18.02 -3.46 5.36
C TRP A 72 -18.92 -4.64 5.73
N GLU A 73 -19.15 -4.88 7.02
CA GLU A 73 -20.10 -5.89 7.49
C GLU A 73 -21.52 -5.48 7.11
N VAL A 74 -21.88 -4.23 7.37
CA VAL A 74 -23.16 -3.61 6.96
C VAL A 74 -23.35 -3.65 5.45
N VAL A 75 -22.32 -3.27 4.69
CA VAL A 75 -22.35 -3.36 3.21
C VAL A 75 -22.52 -4.81 2.74
N GLY A 76 -21.87 -5.77 3.40
CA GLY A 76 -22.01 -7.19 3.08
C GLY A 76 -23.44 -7.70 3.29
N VAL A 77 -24.08 -7.30 4.39
CA VAL A 77 -25.49 -7.60 4.67
C VAL A 77 -26.41 -6.97 3.61
N TYR A 78 -26.19 -5.70 3.28
CA TYR A 78 -26.96 -5.00 2.25
C TYR A 78 -26.89 -5.70 0.89
N MET A 79 -25.68 -6.08 0.48
CA MET A 79 -25.44 -6.74 -0.82
C MET A 79 -25.78 -8.24 -0.83
N ASN A 80 -25.99 -8.83 0.35
CA ASN A 80 -25.96 -10.28 0.55
C ASN A 80 -24.72 -10.94 -0.10
N ILE A 81 -23.56 -10.30 0.09
CA ILE A 81 -22.25 -10.70 -0.43
C ILE A 81 -21.24 -10.61 0.71
N ARG A 82 -20.23 -11.49 0.74
CA ARG A 82 -19.17 -11.44 1.75
C ARG A 82 -18.52 -10.04 1.83
N PRO A 83 -18.33 -9.47 3.04
CA PRO A 83 -17.72 -8.15 3.23
C PRO A 83 -16.40 -7.94 2.47
N ASP A 84 -15.53 -8.95 2.48
CA ASP A 84 -14.24 -8.91 1.78
C ASP A 84 -14.38 -8.80 0.25
N ASP A 85 -15.39 -9.44 -0.32
CA ASP A 85 -15.64 -9.39 -1.75
C ASP A 85 -16.18 -8.00 -2.14
N CYS A 86 -17.10 -7.43 -1.35
CA CYS A 86 -17.57 -6.04 -1.50
C CYS A 86 -16.43 -5.03 -1.40
N ARG A 87 -15.56 -5.19 -0.40
CA ARG A 87 -14.40 -4.32 -0.19
C ARG A 87 -13.45 -4.36 -1.38
N LYS A 88 -13.08 -5.56 -1.84
CA LYS A 88 -12.23 -5.72 -3.04
C LYS A 88 -12.87 -5.06 -4.26
N ALA A 89 -14.16 -5.31 -4.48
CA ALA A 89 -14.87 -4.79 -5.63
C ALA A 89 -14.89 -3.25 -5.65
N TYR A 90 -15.23 -2.63 -4.52
CA TYR A 90 -15.29 -1.18 -4.38
C TYR A 90 -13.91 -0.50 -4.58
N PHE A 91 -12.85 -1.05 -4.00
CA PHE A 91 -11.51 -0.44 -4.10
C PHE A 91 -10.81 -0.71 -5.42
N CYS A 92 -11.14 -1.79 -6.14
CA CYS A 92 -10.61 -2.02 -7.49
C CYS A 92 -10.94 -0.86 -8.44
N ASP A 93 -12.13 -0.27 -8.30
CA ASP A 93 -12.55 0.91 -9.06
C ASP A 93 -11.74 2.16 -8.70
N LYS A 94 -11.79 2.56 -7.42
CA LYS A 94 -11.15 3.81 -6.95
C LYS A 94 -9.65 3.84 -7.14
N SER A 95 -8.99 2.67 -7.06
CA SER A 95 -7.54 2.60 -7.13
C SER A 95 -6.98 2.41 -8.53
N GLY A 96 -7.83 2.12 -9.53
CA GLY A 96 -7.38 1.73 -10.87
C GLY A 96 -6.37 0.57 -10.83
N ARG A 97 -6.42 -0.31 -9.81
CA ARG A 97 -5.41 -1.34 -9.63
C ARG A 97 -5.71 -2.54 -10.53
N MET A 98 -4.91 -2.68 -11.55
CA MET A 98 -4.86 -3.86 -12.40
C MET A 98 -4.12 -5.01 -11.68
N THR A 99 -4.76 -6.18 -11.56
CA THR A 99 -4.11 -7.38 -11.04
C THR A 99 -3.41 -8.16 -12.16
N ALA A 100 -2.44 -9.02 -11.81
CA ALA A 100 -1.78 -9.90 -12.80
C ALA A 100 -2.76 -10.84 -13.51
N GLY A 101 -3.80 -11.30 -12.80
CA GLY A 101 -4.87 -12.10 -13.39
C GLY A 101 -5.68 -11.29 -14.41
N MET A 102 -6.15 -10.10 -14.02
CA MET A 102 -6.92 -9.22 -14.91
C MET A 102 -6.12 -8.79 -16.13
N HIS A 103 -4.86 -8.39 -15.95
CA HIS A 103 -4.00 -8.00 -17.06
C HIS A 103 -3.90 -9.13 -18.09
N ARG A 104 -3.70 -10.38 -17.63
CA ARG A 104 -3.68 -11.55 -18.53
C ARG A 104 -5.01 -11.77 -19.25
N VAL A 105 -6.15 -11.60 -18.57
CA VAL A 105 -7.46 -11.75 -19.22
C VAL A 105 -7.72 -10.63 -20.23
N ILE A 106 -7.39 -9.38 -19.90
CA ILE A 106 -7.52 -8.23 -20.80
C ILE A 106 -6.62 -8.38 -22.02
N CYS A 107 -5.36 -8.85 -21.85
CA CYS A 107 -4.50 -9.20 -22.98
C CYS A 107 -5.17 -10.20 -23.93
N LYS A 108 -5.78 -11.27 -23.40
CA LYS A 108 -6.50 -12.25 -24.22
C LYS A 108 -7.69 -11.66 -24.96
N TYR A 109 -8.40 -10.68 -24.38
CA TYR A 109 -9.49 -9.98 -25.07
C TYR A 109 -8.97 -9.06 -26.17
N LEU A 110 -7.88 -8.32 -25.92
CA LEU A 110 -7.24 -7.49 -26.92
C LEU A 110 -6.67 -8.31 -28.08
N GLU A 111 -6.07 -9.47 -27.80
CA GLU A 111 -5.59 -10.44 -28.82
C GLU A 111 -6.72 -10.98 -29.70
N ARG A 112 -7.95 -11.03 -29.16
CA ARG A 112 -9.17 -11.41 -29.89
C ARG A 112 -9.80 -10.24 -30.66
N GLY A 113 -9.18 -9.06 -30.63
CA GLY A 113 -9.67 -7.87 -31.31
C GLY A 113 -10.81 -7.14 -30.59
N MET A 114 -11.08 -7.45 -29.31
CA MET A 114 -12.09 -6.71 -28.56
C MET A 114 -11.64 -5.27 -28.31
N SER A 115 -12.54 -4.34 -28.56
CA SER A 115 -12.35 -2.93 -28.25
C SER A 115 -12.35 -2.70 -26.73
N TRP A 116 -11.73 -1.60 -26.29
CA TRP A 116 -11.75 -1.20 -24.89
C TRP A 116 -13.16 -0.99 -24.33
N ARG A 117 -14.13 -0.64 -25.20
CA ARG A 117 -15.55 -0.54 -24.83
C ARG A 117 -16.12 -1.91 -24.46
N GLU A 118 -15.94 -2.92 -25.30
CA GLU A 118 -16.43 -4.28 -25.05
C GLU A 118 -15.72 -4.94 -23.84
N ILE A 119 -14.44 -4.63 -23.65
CA ILE A 119 -13.68 -5.05 -22.47
C ILE A 119 -14.26 -4.39 -21.21
N HIS A 120 -14.56 -3.08 -21.23
CA HIS A 120 -15.20 -2.40 -20.11
C HIS A 120 -16.57 -2.99 -19.78
N GLU A 121 -17.37 -3.33 -20.79
CA GLU A 121 -18.65 -4.01 -20.59
C GLU A 121 -18.52 -5.37 -19.90
N THR A 122 -17.40 -6.05 -20.10
CA THR A 122 -17.05 -7.33 -19.45
C THR A 122 -16.52 -7.13 -18.02
N PHE A 123 -15.97 -5.95 -17.70
CA PHE A 123 -15.43 -5.59 -16.38
C PHE A 123 -16.13 -4.34 -15.82
N PRO A 124 -17.41 -4.46 -15.45
CA PRO A 124 -18.25 -3.32 -15.05
C PRO A 124 -17.82 -2.70 -13.71
N ILE A 125 -16.84 -3.30 -13.05
CA ILE A 125 -16.26 -2.80 -11.82
C ILE A 125 -15.56 -1.44 -11.99
N TYR A 126 -14.99 -1.17 -13.17
CA TYR A 126 -14.41 0.12 -13.48
C TYR A 126 -15.49 1.13 -13.87
N SER A 127 -15.40 2.35 -13.36
CA SER A 127 -16.37 3.42 -13.58
C SER A 127 -16.56 3.77 -15.04
N ASP A 128 -15.47 3.72 -15.82
CA ASP A 128 -15.48 3.95 -17.26
C ASP A 128 -14.30 3.27 -17.98
N GLN A 129 -14.38 3.29 -19.31
CA GLN A 129 -13.37 2.73 -20.22
C GLN A 129 -11.97 3.35 -20.04
N THR A 130 -11.88 4.63 -19.68
CA THR A 130 -10.61 5.34 -19.49
C THR A 130 -9.89 4.84 -18.24
N VAL A 131 -10.62 4.54 -17.17
CA VAL A 131 -10.03 4.01 -15.92
C VAL A 131 -9.43 2.63 -16.14
N ILE A 132 -10.15 1.70 -16.79
CA ILE A 132 -9.59 0.37 -17.09
C ILE A 132 -8.40 0.43 -18.06
N TYR A 133 -8.45 1.33 -19.06
CA TYR A 133 -7.34 1.56 -19.98
C TYR A 133 -6.10 2.09 -19.25
N ASN A 134 -6.26 3.11 -18.40
CA ASN A 134 -5.16 3.70 -17.65
C ASN A 134 -4.59 2.71 -16.62
N ALA A 135 -5.44 1.94 -15.95
CA ALA A 135 -5.06 0.86 -15.05
C ALA A 135 -4.21 -0.18 -15.77
N PHE A 136 -4.63 -0.59 -16.98
CA PHE A 136 -3.89 -1.52 -17.82
C PHE A 136 -2.52 -0.95 -18.22
N ARG A 137 -2.48 0.30 -18.71
CA ARG A 137 -1.24 0.96 -19.15
C ARG A 137 -0.25 1.20 -18.00
N ALA A 138 -0.75 1.48 -16.81
CA ALA A 138 0.05 1.69 -15.61
C ALA A 138 0.60 0.38 -15.02
N TYR A 139 0.01 -0.77 -15.38
CA TYR A 139 0.46 -2.06 -14.89
C TYR A 139 1.82 -2.42 -15.48
N LYS A 140 2.84 -2.44 -14.63
CA LYS A 140 4.14 -3.02 -14.95
C LYS A 140 4.17 -4.44 -14.40
N PRO A 141 4.14 -5.49 -15.24
CA PRO A 141 4.32 -6.84 -14.73
C PRO A 141 5.64 -6.86 -13.97
N LYS A 142 5.61 -7.31 -12.71
CA LYS A 142 6.86 -7.63 -12.01
C LYS A 142 7.56 -8.65 -12.89
N GLN A 143 8.74 -8.31 -13.40
CA GLN A 143 9.56 -9.30 -14.08
C GLN A 143 9.68 -10.49 -13.13
N PRO A 144 9.49 -11.73 -13.61
CA PRO A 144 9.80 -12.88 -12.78
C PRO A 144 11.24 -12.70 -12.31
N GLU A 145 11.46 -12.68 -10.99
CA GLU A 145 12.81 -12.67 -10.43
C GLU A 145 13.55 -13.81 -11.12
N ALA A 146 14.66 -13.46 -11.80
CA ALA A 146 15.47 -14.44 -12.49
C ALA A 146 15.78 -15.55 -11.49
N ALA A 147 15.38 -16.78 -11.82
CA ALA A 147 15.71 -17.94 -11.02
C ALA A 147 17.23 -17.88 -10.74
N PRO A 148 17.67 -18.04 -9.48
CA PRO A 148 19.08 -17.96 -9.16
C PRO A 148 19.84 -18.92 -10.07
N ALA A 149 20.84 -18.39 -10.78
CA ALA A 149 21.69 -19.16 -11.65
C ALA A 149 22.29 -20.30 -10.83
N VAL A 150 21.85 -21.53 -11.10
CA VAL A 150 22.49 -22.73 -10.59
C VAL A 150 23.85 -22.79 -11.28
N VAL A 151 24.88 -22.31 -10.58
CA VAL A 151 26.28 -22.52 -10.97
C VAL A 151 26.59 -23.98 -10.69
N GLY A 152 26.38 -24.81 -11.71
CA GLY A 152 26.88 -26.18 -11.77
C GLY A 152 27.92 -26.26 -12.88
N GLU A 153 29.20 -26.25 -12.50
CA GLU A 153 30.28 -26.71 -13.35
C GLU A 153 30.03 -28.17 -13.75
N TYR A 154 29.88 -28.43 -15.04
CA TYR A 154 30.11 -29.78 -15.57
C TYR A 154 30.74 -29.69 -16.95
N THR A 155 32.03 -29.98 -16.99
CA THR A 155 32.81 -30.24 -18.20
C THR A 155 32.42 -31.59 -18.79
N GLY A 156 32.00 -31.62 -20.05
CA GLY A 156 31.79 -32.89 -20.75
C GLY A 156 31.38 -32.72 -22.20
N ARG A 157 32.35 -32.81 -23.12
CA ARG A 157 32.15 -33.05 -24.56
C ARG A 157 31.28 -34.29 -24.76
N TYR A 158 30.33 -34.27 -25.71
CA TYR A 158 30.27 -35.25 -26.80
C TYR A 158 29.29 -34.80 -27.90
N SER A 159 29.49 -35.45 -29.04
CA SER A 159 29.21 -35.01 -30.41
C SER A 159 27.77 -35.15 -30.88
N LYS A 160 27.51 -34.50 -32.03
CA LYS A 160 26.33 -34.61 -32.89
C LYS A 160 26.00 -36.07 -33.24
N THR A 161 24.72 -36.44 -33.13
CA THR A 161 24.04 -37.28 -34.13
C THR A 161 22.55 -36.94 -34.15
N SER A 162 22.03 -36.79 -35.36
CA SER A 162 20.61 -36.62 -35.65
C SER A 162 19.87 -37.93 -35.40
N ALA A 163 18.68 -37.87 -34.81
CA ALA A 163 17.70 -38.95 -34.93
C ALA A 163 16.28 -38.39 -34.86
N LYS A 164 15.55 -38.69 -35.93
CA LYS A 164 14.09 -38.63 -36.10
C LYS A 164 13.40 -39.45 -34.99
N ALA A 165 12.34 -38.91 -34.41
CA ALA A 165 11.26 -39.67 -33.75
C ALA A 165 10.00 -38.79 -33.87
N GLU A 166 9.10 -39.09 -34.81
CA GLU A 166 7.95 -39.99 -34.64
C GLU A 166 6.94 -39.50 -33.60
N SER A 167 5.78 -39.10 -34.12
CA SER A 167 4.59 -38.64 -33.43
C SER A 167 4.00 -39.77 -32.58
N ALA A 168 4.17 -39.69 -31.26
CA ALA A 168 3.39 -40.49 -30.33
C ALA A 168 2.00 -39.85 -30.13
N SER A 169 1.01 -40.51 -30.75
CA SER A 169 -0.41 -40.40 -30.47
C SER A 169 -0.69 -40.37 -28.96
N CYS A 170 -1.28 -39.28 -28.48
CA CYS A 170 -1.78 -39.14 -27.11
C CYS A 170 -3.05 -40.00 -26.97
N GLY A 171 -2.86 -41.25 -26.55
CA GLY A 171 -3.94 -42.11 -26.08
C GLY A 171 -4.45 -41.60 -24.74
N THR A 172 -5.58 -40.89 -24.75
CA THR A 172 -6.41 -40.67 -23.56
C THR A 172 -6.99 -42.01 -23.10
N SER A 173 -6.21 -42.77 -22.32
CA SER A 173 -6.77 -43.88 -21.54
C SER A 173 -7.54 -43.29 -20.37
N ALA A 174 -8.81 -43.66 -20.25
CA ALA A 174 -9.69 -43.29 -19.15
C ALA A 174 -9.05 -43.64 -17.80
N ALA A 175 -8.48 -42.63 -17.12
CA ALA A 175 -8.21 -42.67 -15.69
C ALA A 175 -9.57 -42.60 -14.97
N ALA A 176 -10.29 -43.72 -15.00
CA ALA A 176 -11.46 -43.95 -14.15
C ALA A 176 -11.08 -43.68 -12.69
N ALA A 177 -12.03 -43.14 -11.93
CA ALA A 177 -11.90 -42.68 -10.55
C ALA A 177 -11.32 -43.76 -9.61
N ARG A 178 -9.99 -43.90 -9.60
CA ARG A 178 -9.27 -44.73 -8.64
C ARG A 178 -9.47 -44.10 -7.26
N SER A 179 -9.92 -44.88 -6.28
CA SER A 179 -10.04 -44.41 -4.89
C SER A 179 -8.68 -43.92 -4.38
N TRP A 180 -8.70 -43.01 -3.41
CA TRP A 180 -7.48 -42.56 -2.73
C TRP A 180 -7.16 -43.51 -1.59
N ASP A 181 -5.98 -44.13 -1.61
CA ASP A 181 -5.48 -44.88 -0.46
C ASP A 181 -4.71 -43.99 0.54
N ALA A 182 -4.35 -44.54 1.69
CA ALA A 182 -3.63 -43.82 2.74
C ALA A 182 -2.25 -43.33 2.27
N THR A 183 -1.55 -44.15 1.48
CA THR A 183 -0.20 -43.84 0.98
C THR A 183 -0.24 -42.69 -0.04
N GLU A 184 -1.23 -42.70 -0.93
CA GLU A 184 -1.49 -41.61 -1.89
C GLU A 184 -1.90 -40.33 -1.16
N THR A 185 -2.67 -40.44 -0.08
CA THR A 185 -3.08 -39.30 0.75
C THR A 185 -1.86 -38.66 1.44
N ASP A 186 -0.94 -39.47 1.99
CA ASP A 186 0.31 -38.98 2.57
C ASP A 186 1.24 -38.32 1.54
N ARG A 187 1.27 -38.87 0.32
CA ARG A 187 2.02 -38.27 -0.79
C ARG A 187 1.39 -36.93 -1.22
N LEU A 188 0.07 -36.80 -1.18
CA LEU A 188 -0.63 -35.54 -1.41
C LEU A 188 -0.27 -34.48 -0.37
N HIS A 189 -0.28 -34.83 0.91
CA HIS A 189 0.12 -33.91 1.98
C HIS A 189 1.58 -33.45 1.84
N ARG A 190 2.50 -34.36 1.49
CA ARG A 190 3.91 -34.00 1.22
C ARG A 190 4.08 -33.12 -0.02
N ALA A 191 3.34 -33.40 -1.10
CA ALA A 191 3.43 -32.64 -2.34
C ALA A 191 2.83 -31.24 -2.22
N VAL A 192 1.74 -31.07 -1.47
CA VAL A 192 1.20 -29.74 -1.11
C VAL A 192 2.13 -29.07 -0.09
N GLY A 193 2.69 -29.88 0.81
CA GLY A 193 3.71 -29.54 1.80
C GLY A 193 5.07 -29.15 1.23
N SER A 194 5.22 -28.85 -0.06
CA SER A 194 6.44 -28.24 -0.61
C SER A 194 6.23 -26.80 -1.10
N TYR A 195 4.99 -26.31 -1.09
CA TYR A 195 4.65 -24.95 -1.53
C TYR A 195 4.67 -23.98 -0.35
N ASP A 196 5.73 -23.18 -0.23
CA ASP A 196 5.99 -22.24 0.87
C ASP A 196 5.02 -21.04 0.90
N GLY A 197 3.80 -21.23 1.42
CA GLY A 197 2.82 -20.16 1.69
C GLY A 197 2.31 -19.39 0.46
N GLY A 198 2.69 -19.82 -0.75
CA GLY A 198 2.23 -19.31 -2.03
C GLY A 198 0.98 -19.98 -2.55
N LEU A 199 0.54 -19.60 -3.75
CA LEU A 199 -0.51 -20.32 -4.47
C LEU A 199 -0.02 -21.74 -4.76
N ILE A 200 -0.69 -22.77 -4.23
CA ILE A 200 -0.38 -24.17 -4.55
C ILE A 200 -0.58 -24.38 -6.06
N ASP A 201 0.48 -24.82 -6.74
CA ASP A 201 0.39 -25.23 -8.14
C ASP A 201 -0.20 -26.65 -8.20
N TRP A 202 -1.52 -26.71 -8.31
CA TRP A 202 -2.24 -27.97 -8.35
C TRP A 202 -1.93 -28.79 -9.61
N ASP A 203 -1.47 -28.16 -10.70
CA ASP A 203 -1.09 -28.87 -11.93
C ASP A 203 0.22 -29.63 -11.71
N ALA A 204 1.20 -28.99 -11.06
CA ALA A 204 2.44 -29.66 -10.67
C ALA A 204 2.23 -30.75 -9.61
N VAL A 205 1.35 -30.52 -8.62
CA VAL A 205 0.95 -31.56 -7.64
C VAL A 205 0.25 -32.73 -8.33
N GLY A 206 -0.64 -32.45 -9.29
CA GLY A 206 -1.31 -33.46 -10.09
C GLY A 206 -0.32 -34.34 -10.87
N ALA A 207 0.62 -33.70 -11.58
CA ALA A 207 1.67 -34.38 -12.32
C ALA A 207 2.52 -35.30 -11.42
N ALA A 208 2.92 -34.83 -10.24
CA ALA A 208 3.74 -35.60 -9.29
C ALA A 208 3.04 -36.84 -8.72
N LEU A 209 1.70 -36.81 -8.66
CA LEU A 209 0.88 -37.89 -8.11
C LEU A 209 0.24 -38.76 -9.19
N ASN A 210 0.47 -38.45 -10.47
CA ASN A 210 -0.24 -39.04 -11.60
C ASN A 210 -1.77 -38.95 -11.43
N ARG A 211 -2.25 -37.77 -11.00
CA ARG A 211 -3.66 -37.43 -10.75
C ARG A 211 -3.98 -36.08 -11.39
N THR A 212 -5.26 -35.75 -11.58
CA THR A 212 -5.64 -34.42 -12.05
C THR A 212 -5.52 -33.39 -10.93
N ALA A 213 -5.14 -32.16 -11.26
CA ALA A 213 -5.10 -31.02 -10.33
C ALA A 213 -6.40 -30.88 -9.51
N ALA A 214 -7.54 -31.03 -10.18
CA ALA A 214 -8.86 -30.98 -9.56
C ALA A 214 -9.09 -32.11 -8.55
N SER A 215 -8.61 -33.32 -8.83
CA SER A 215 -8.71 -34.48 -7.91
C SER A 215 -7.86 -34.26 -6.67
N CYS A 216 -6.59 -33.85 -6.84
CA CYS A 216 -5.68 -33.54 -5.74
C CYS A 216 -6.25 -32.44 -4.83
N LYS A 217 -6.74 -31.34 -5.43
CA LYS A 217 -7.34 -30.23 -4.69
C LYS A 217 -8.59 -30.66 -3.91
N SER A 218 -9.48 -31.43 -4.56
CA SER A 218 -10.74 -31.87 -3.93
C SER A 218 -10.49 -32.82 -2.76
N LYS A 219 -9.55 -33.78 -2.91
CA LYS A 219 -9.16 -34.69 -1.84
C LYS A 219 -8.52 -33.93 -0.68
N TYR A 220 -7.58 -33.03 -0.96
CA TYR A 220 -6.92 -32.24 0.08
C TYR A 220 -7.93 -31.41 0.90
N ILE A 221 -8.88 -30.74 0.24
CA ILE A 221 -9.96 -30.00 0.91
C ILE A 221 -10.84 -30.93 1.75
N ALA A 222 -11.18 -32.11 1.24
CA ALA A 222 -11.96 -33.10 1.97
C ALA A 222 -11.23 -33.62 3.22
N GLU A 223 -9.93 -33.90 3.13
CA GLU A 223 -9.09 -34.28 4.27
C GLU A 223 -8.98 -33.15 5.30
N CYS A 224 -8.75 -31.91 4.86
CA CYS A 224 -8.77 -30.75 5.76
C CYS A 224 -10.12 -30.63 6.48
N ARG A 225 -11.24 -30.85 5.77
CA ARG A 225 -12.58 -30.85 6.39
C ARG A 225 -12.77 -32.02 7.35
N ASN A 226 -12.29 -33.22 7.03
CA ASN A 226 -12.38 -34.39 7.91
C ASN A 226 -11.53 -34.24 9.18
N LEU A 227 -10.34 -33.65 9.05
CA LEU A 227 -9.47 -33.28 10.19
C LEU A 227 -10.16 -32.25 11.10
N LEU A 228 -10.92 -31.32 10.52
CA LEU A 228 -11.73 -30.35 11.26
C LEU A 228 -13.05 -30.95 11.81
N ALA A 229 -13.57 -32.03 11.21
CA ALA A 229 -14.88 -32.61 11.53
C ALA A 229 -14.84 -33.85 12.43
N ARG A 230 -13.67 -34.43 12.74
CA ARG A 230 -13.57 -35.44 13.80
C ARG A 230 -14.06 -34.83 15.11
N PRO A 231 -14.95 -35.50 15.88
CA PRO A 231 -15.48 -34.95 17.13
C PRO A 231 -14.37 -34.85 18.18
N ARG A 232 -13.63 -33.74 18.16
CA ARG A 232 -12.61 -33.35 19.15
C ARG A 232 -13.23 -32.85 20.46
N MET A 233 -14.56 -32.70 20.52
CA MET A 233 -15.26 -32.09 21.66
C MET A 233 -15.00 -32.79 23.00
N GLY A 234 -14.80 -34.12 23.00
CA GLY A 234 -14.44 -34.84 24.24
C GLY A 234 -13.00 -34.62 24.68
N HIS A 235 -12.06 -34.65 23.73
CA HIS A 235 -10.63 -34.48 24.01
C HIS A 235 -10.26 -33.05 24.38
N GLU A 236 -10.85 -32.04 23.72
CA GLU A 236 -10.62 -30.64 24.07
C GLU A 236 -11.07 -30.33 25.51
N ALA A 237 -12.26 -30.79 25.90
CA ALA A 237 -12.76 -30.63 27.26
C ALA A 237 -11.85 -31.33 28.28
N ALA A 238 -11.40 -32.56 28.00
CA ALA A 238 -10.51 -33.31 28.86
C ALA A 238 -9.15 -32.61 29.05
N VAL A 239 -8.56 -32.10 27.95
CA VAL A 239 -7.31 -31.33 27.99
C VAL A 239 -7.49 -30.05 28.79
N ASN A 240 -8.55 -29.28 28.55
CA ASN A 240 -8.81 -28.04 29.29
C ASN A 240 -9.01 -28.29 30.78
N GLN A 241 -9.75 -29.34 31.15
CA GLN A 241 -9.98 -29.69 32.55
C GLN A 241 -8.69 -30.08 33.27
N GLU A 242 -7.83 -30.86 32.62
CA GLU A 242 -6.54 -31.26 33.21
C GLU A 242 -5.57 -30.08 33.34
N VAL A 243 -5.48 -29.22 32.32
CA VAL A 243 -4.67 -28.00 32.37
C VAL A 243 -5.16 -27.05 33.47
N GLN A 244 -6.48 -26.88 33.59
CA GLN A 244 -7.09 -26.09 34.66
C GLN A 244 -6.75 -26.66 36.05
N ARG A 245 -6.87 -27.98 36.24
CA ARG A 245 -6.52 -28.65 37.49
C ARG A 245 -5.06 -28.42 37.89
N GLN A 246 -4.14 -28.49 36.93
CA GLN A 246 -2.72 -28.22 37.17
C GLN A 246 -2.50 -26.74 37.54
N TYR A 247 -3.09 -25.80 36.78
CA TYR A 247 -2.99 -24.38 37.05
C TYR A 247 -3.53 -23.99 38.44
N GLU A 248 -4.70 -24.50 38.82
CA GLU A 248 -5.32 -24.28 40.14
C GLU A 248 -4.49 -24.88 41.30
N SER A 249 -3.70 -25.93 41.03
CA SER A 249 -2.78 -26.50 42.01
C SER A 249 -1.51 -25.66 42.23
N GLY A 250 -1.30 -24.62 41.43
CA GLY A 250 -0.11 -23.76 41.49
C GLY A 250 1.17 -24.41 40.93
N VAL A 251 1.07 -25.64 40.43
CA VAL A 251 2.14 -26.30 39.69
C VAL A 251 2.03 -25.84 38.23
N GLY A 252 3.12 -25.34 37.65
CA GLY A 252 3.14 -24.96 36.23
C GLY A 252 2.66 -26.12 35.35
N VAL A 253 2.08 -25.82 34.18
CA VAL A 253 1.47 -26.84 33.33
C VAL A 253 2.51 -27.80 32.76
N ASP A 254 2.38 -29.06 33.13
CA ASP A 254 3.12 -30.21 32.63
C ASP A 254 2.32 -30.88 31.51
N TRP A 255 2.75 -30.63 30.27
CA TRP A 255 2.12 -31.15 29.06
C TRP A 255 2.29 -32.66 28.91
N ALA A 256 3.34 -33.27 29.46
CA ALA A 256 3.54 -34.71 29.45
C ALA A 256 2.51 -35.41 30.36
N ALA A 257 2.26 -34.84 31.54
CA ALA A 257 1.20 -35.30 32.44
C ALA A 257 -0.20 -35.14 31.80
N ALA A 258 -0.45 -34.01 31.12
CA ALA A 258 -1.72 -33.79 30.42
C ALA A 258 -1.92 -34.79 29.26
N ALA A 259 -0.86 -35.07 28.49
CA ALA A 259 -0.84 -36.09 27.45
C ALA A 259 -1.16 -37.48 28.01
N GLN A 260 -0.52 -37.87 29.11
CA GLN A 260 -0.77 -39.14 29.80
C GLN A 260 -2.23 -39.25 30.30
N ALA A 261 -2.78 -38.19 30.89
CA ALA A 261 -4.14 -38.19 31.43
C ALA A 261 -5.22 -38.28 30.34
N THR A 262 -4.96 -37.69 29.17
CA THR A 262 -5.95 -37.61 28.07
C THR A 262 -5.78 -38.69 27.00
N GLY A 263 -4.65 -39.43 27.02
CA GLY A 263 -4.31 -40.42 26.00
C GLY A 263 -3.91 -39.81 24.66
N LEU A 264 -3.48 -38.55 24.65
CA LEU A 264 -3.02 -37.79 23.49
C LEU A 264 -1.51 -37.59 23.53
N SER A 265 -0.91 -37.13 22.43
CA SER A 265 0.47 -36.61 22.47
C SER A 265 0.53 -35.21 23.11
N GLU A 266 1.73 -34.80 23.56
CA GLU A 266 1.94 -33.45 24.10
C GLU A 266 1.56 -32.36 23.09
N LEU A 267 1.94 -32.56 21.82
CA LEU A 267 1.62 -31.60 20.76
C LEU A 267 0.10 -31.52 20.53
N GLU A 268 -0.62 -32.64 20.53
CA GLU A 268 -2.08 -32.62 20.41
C GLU A 268 -2.75 -31.90 21.61
N CYS A 269 -2.24 -32.09 22.82
CA CYS A 269 -2.70 -31.34 24.00
C CYS A 269 -2.47 -29.84 23.83
N LEU A 270 -1.28 -29.44 23.40
CA LEU A 270 -0.92 -28.05 23.10
C LEU A 270 -1.83 -27.46 22.01
N GLU A 271 -2.19 -28.21 20.97
CA GLU A 271 -3.04 -27.73 19.89
C GLU A 271 -4.53 -27.63 20.25
N LEU A 272 -5.00 -28.50 21.16
CA LEU A 272 -6.41 -28.55 21.57
C LEU A 272 -6.73 -27.64 22.74
N CYS A 273 -5.78 -27.38 23.64
CA CYS A 273 -6.02 -26.56 24.83
C CYS A 273 -6.48 -25.14 24.46
N ARG A 274 -7.64 -24.74 25.01
CA ARG A 274 -8.25 -23.40 24.94
C ARG A 274 -8.21 -22.65 26.27
N PHE A 275 -7.70 -23.28 27.34
CA PHE A 275 -7.49 -22.63 28.62
C PHE A 275 -6.53 -21.44 28.45
N SER A 276 -6.93 -20.27 28.94
CA SER A 276 -6.23 -19.00 28.72
C SER A 276 -5.90 -18.23 29.99
N GLU A 277 -6.42 -18.65 31.15
CA GLU A 277 -6.16 -17.96 32.41
C GLU A 277 -4.68 -18.06 32.80
N GLY A 278 -4.16 -16.96 33.36
CA GLY A 278 -2.77 -16.87 33.81
C GLY A 278 -1.72 -16.79 32.70
N LYS A 279 -2.12 -16.81 31.41
CA LYS A 279 -1.17 -16.56 30.31
C LYS A 279 -0.63 -15.14 30.38
N ALA A 280 0.68 -15.00 30.20
CA ALA A 280 1.31 -13.69 30.16
C ALA A 280 0.86 -12.91 28.91
N ARG A 281 0.64 -11.61 29.07
CA ARG A 281 0.50 -10.69 27.94
C ARG A 281 1.89 -10.26 27.50
N TRP A 282 2.15 -10.39 26.21
CA TRP A 282 3.36 -9.89 25.60
C TRP A 282 3.03 -8.57 24.91
N THR A 283 2.96 -7.50 25.71
CA THR A 283 2.87 -6.15 25.17
C THR A 283 4.20 -5.82 24.49
N TRP A 284 4.13 -5.41 23.22
CA TRP A 284 5.32 -5.02 22.47
C TRP A 284 5.94 -3.76 23.08
N GLY A 285 6.94 -3.95 23.93
CA GLY A 285 7.74 -2.90 24.56
C GLY A 285 9.19 -3.36 24.71
N PRO A 286 10.18 -2.49 24.52
CA PRO A 286 11.60 -2.84 24.55
C PRO A 286 12.01 -3.44 25.91
N ASP A 287 11.31 -3.06 26.98
CA ASP A 287 11.57 -3.58 28.34
C ASP A 287 10.92 -4.94 28.62
N VAL A 288 9.91 -5.34 27.83
CA VAL A 288 9.15 -6.61 28.00
C VAL A 288 9.56 -7.64 26.94
N PHE A 289 10.23 -7.18 25.89
CA PHE A 289 10.74 -8.01 24.82
C PHE A 289 11.97 -8.80 25.28
N SER A 290 11.85 -10.14 25.26
CA SER A 290 12.97 -11.04 25.49
C SER A 290 13.32 -11.75 24.19
N GLN A 291 14.52 -11.47 23.64
CA GLN A 291 15.05 -12.25 22.50
C GLN A 291 15.07 -13.75 22.79
N ARG A 292 15.26 -14.14 24.07
CA ARG A 292 15.21 -15.53 24.49
C ARG A 292 13.82 -16.14 24.27
N THR A 293 12.75 -15.41 24.58
CA THR A 293 11.37 -15.88 24.36
C THR A 293 11.04 -15.99 22.87
N VAL A 294 11.48 -15.00 22.07
CA VAL A 294 11.38 -15.09 20.60
C VAL A 294 12.12 -16.30 20.06
N GLY A 295 13.38 -16.52 20.48
CA GLY A 295 14.16 -17.66 20.03
C GLY A 295 13.51 -19.00 20.39
N ARG A 296 12.89 -19.10 21.57
CA ARG A 296 12.07 -20.27 21.96
C ARG A 296 10.86 -20.46 21.06
N MET A 297 10.16 -19.37 20.74
CA MET A 297 9.02 -19.40 19.83
C MET A 297 9.42 -19.87 18.43
N GLU A 298 10.49 -19.32 17.87
CA GLU A 298 11.00 -19.69 16.54
C GLU A 298 11.50 -21.13 16.50
N ALA A 299 12.21 -21.59 17.54
CA ALA A 299 12.65 -22.97 17.67
C ALA A 299 11.45 -23.94 17.72
N PHE A 300 10.45 -23.67 18.56
CA PHE A 300 9.24 -24.48 18.65
C PHE A 300 8.47 -24.52 17.33
N ILE A 301 8.34 -23.38 16.64
CA ILE A 301 7.70 -23.33 15.32
C ILE A 301 8.50 -24.13 14.29
N ALA A 302 9.82 -24.01 14.27
CA ALA A 302 10.67 -24.73 13.32
C ALA A 302 10.63 -26.25 13.54
N GLU A 303 10.56 -26.68 14.81
CA GLU A 303 10.53 -28.10 15.20
C GLU A 303 9.18 -28.76 14.88
N HIS A 304 8.07 -28.15 15.31
CA HIS A 304 6.75 -28.79 15.22
C HIS A 304 5.90 -28.34 14.03
N TYR A 305 6.23 -27.19 13.44
CA TYR A 305 5.54 -26.63 12.28
C TYR A 305 6.53 -26.28 11.16
N PRO A 306 7.38 -27.24 10.70
CA PRO A 306 8.32 -26.98 9.64
C PRO A 306 7.58 -26.53 8.39
N ARG A 307 8.16 -25.58 7.66
CA ARG A 307 7.53 -25.05 6.46
C ARG A 307 7.24 -26.17 5.47
N PRO A 308 6.06 -26.16 4.84
CA PRO A 308 5.06 -25.09 4.78
C PRO A 308 3.85 -25.34 5.70
N ALA A 309 3.99 -26.16 6.74
CA ALA A 309 2.90 -26.41 7.68
C ALA A 309 2.38 -25.07 8.26
N VAL A 310 1.06 -24.93 8.33
CA VAL A 310 0.46 -23.75 8.96
C VAL A 310 0.70 -23.86 10.46
N THR A 311 1.38 -22.87 11.02
CA THR A 311 1.64 -22.78 12.47
C THR A 311 0.33 -22.74 13.24
N ASN A 312 0.14 -23.69 14.17
CA ASN A 312 -0.98 -23.63 15.11
C ASN A 312 -0.61 -22.75 16.31
N PHE A 313 -1.08 -21.50 16.30
CA PHE A 313 -0.74 -20.54 17.35
C PHE A 313 -1.34 -20.86 18.72
N TYR A 314 -2.32 -21.76 18.83
CA TYR A 314 -2.73 -22.28 20.15
C TYR A 314 -1.60 -23.09 20.79
N ALA A 315 -0.94 -23.96 20.04
CA ALA A 315 0.19 -24.72 20.57
C ALA A 315 1.36 -23.82 20.95
N VAL A 316 1.68 -22.82 20.12
CA VAL A 316 2.72 -21.82 20.43
C VAL A 316 2.38 -21.04 21.71
N SER A 317 1.12 -20.57 21.80
CA SER A 317 0.58 -19.87 22.98
C SER A 317 0.68 -20.72 24.24
N ASN A 318 0.30 -21.99 24.15
CA ASN A 318 0.29 -22.93 25.27
C ASN A 318 1.71 -23.33 25.69
N TYR A 319 2.62 -23.55 24.73
CA TYR A 319 4.03 -23.88 24.99
C TYR A 319 4.78 -22.75 25.69
N LEU A 320 4.53 -21.50 25.29
CA LEU A 320 5.17 -20.32 25.88
C LEU A 320 4.42 -19.79 27.11
N TRP A 321 3.18 -20.24 27.32
CA TRP A 321 2.24 -19.68 28.29
C TRP A 321 1.99 -18.16 28.08
N ILE A 322 1.81 -17.77 26.82
CA ILE A 322 1.60 -16.38 26.36
C ILE A 322 0.27 -16.28 25.60
N ASP A 323 -0.42 -15.14 25.66
CA ASP A 323 -1.64 -14.90 24.89
C ASP A 323 -1.45 -15.17 23.38
N ILE A 324 -2.43 -15.85 22.78
CA ILE A 324 -2.38 -16.28 21.38
C ILE A 324 -2.22 -15.11 20.41
N ASN A 325 -2.88 -13.97 20.68
CA ASN A 325 -2.82 -12.81 19.79
C ASN A 325 -1.42 -12.20 19.80
N ASP A 326 -0.77 -12.20 20.96
CA ASP A 326 0.56 -11.65 21.09
C ASP A 326 1.60 -12.57 20.38
N CYS A 327 1.46 -13.89 20.47
CA CYS A 327 2.27 -14.83 19.67
C CYS A 327 2.06 -14.65 18.16
N ILE A 328 0.82 -14.43 17.71
CA ILE A 328 0.51 -14.15 16.30
C ILE A 328 1.20 -12.85 15.87
N GLN A 329 1.06 -11.79 16.67
CA GLN A 329 1.64 -10.48 16.38
C GLN A 329 3.16 -10.57 16.29
N VAL A 330 3.83 -11.22 17.24
CA VAL A 330 5.28 -11.42 17.21
C VAL A 330 5.70 -12.24 15.99
N SER A 331 4.97 -13.29 15.63
CA SER A 331 5.28 -14.05 14.41
C SER A 331 5.14 -13.22 13.13
N GLN A 332 4.13 -12.36 13.08
CA GLN A 332 3.95 -11.42 11.97
C GLN A 332 5.09 -10.42 11.91
N LEU A 333 5.49 -9.85 13.05
CA LEU A 333 6.63 -8.96 13.16
C LEU A 333 7.90 -9.65 12.65
N LEU A 334 8.23 -10.86 13.12
CA LEU A 334 9.41 -11.63 12.67
C LEU A 334 9.37 -11.99 11.19
N ARG A 335 8.19 -12.04 10.57
CA ARG A 335 8.01 -12.25 9.13
C ARG A 335 8.05 -10.95 8.32
N GLY A 336 8.45 -9.83 8.92
CA GLY A 336 8.50 -8.53 8.23
C GLY A 336 7.14 -7.87 8.03
N LYS A 337 6.07 -8.43 8.61
CA LYS A 337 4.73 -7.82 8.58
C LYS A 337 4.63 -6.83 9.73
N PHE A 338 5.24 -5.68 9.53
CA PHE A 338 5.19 -4.55 10.45
C PHE A 338 4.13 -3.55 9.99
N GLU A 339 3.09 -3.36 10.80
CA GLU A 339 2.02 -2.40 10.52
C GLU A 339 2.44 -0.99 10.93
N TRP A 340 2.26 -0.03 10.01
CA TRP A 340 2.57 1.37 10.26
C TRP A 340 1.32 2.10 10.70
N THR A 341 1.10 2.15 12.00
CA THR A 341 0.01 2.94 12.61
C THR A 341 0.47 4.37 12.94
N ASP A 342 -0.47 5.25 13.25
CA ASP A 342 -0.18 6.61 13.67
C ASP A 342 0.54 6.64 15.03
N GLU A 343 0.24 5.70 15.94
CA GLU A 343 0.96 5.56 17.21
C GLU A 343 2.43 5.20 16.98
N VAL A 344 2.70 4.25 16.08
CA VAL A 344 4.08 3.87 15.72
C VAL A 344 4.82 5.07 15.12
N ARG A 345 4.18 5.83 14.23
CA ARG A 345 4.78 7.04 13.64
C ARG A 345 5.05 8.11 14.70
N ALA A 346 4.11 8.34 15.61
CA ALA A 346 4.27 9.28 16.72
C ALA A 346 5.44 8.87 17.64
N ARG A 347 5.58 7.56 17.88
CA ARG A 347 6.69 6.99 18.65
C ARG A 347 8.04 7.17 17.96
N VAL A 348 8.15 6.89 16.65
CA VAL A 348 9.36 7.21 15.85
C VAL A 348 9.71 8.69 15.97
N GLY A 349 8.73 9.59 15.82
CA GLY A 349 8.93 11.03 15.96
C GLY A 349 9.41 11.45 17.35
N LYS A 350 8.98 10.77 18.42
CA LYS A 350 9.47 10.99 19.79
C LYS A 350 10.93 10.56 19.93
N MET A 351 11.29 9.37 19.45
CA MET A 351 12.67 8.85 19.51
C MET A 351 13.65 9.72 18.72
N LEU A 352 13.26 10.18 17.53
CA LEU A 352 14.07 11.13 16.75
C LEU A 352 14.32 12.44 17.51
N ARG A 353 13.32 12.96 18.24
CA ARG A 353 13.49 14.15 19.11
C ARG A 353 14.39 13.89 20.32
N GLN A 354 14.53 12.64 20.74
CA GLN A 354 15.46 12.22 21.79
C GLN A 354 16.89 12.03 21.27
N GLY A 355 17.11 12.18 19.96
CA GLY A 355 18.42 12.08 19.32
C GLY A 355 18.78 10.69 18.80
N MET A 356 17.85 9.73 18.85
CA MET A 356 18.09 8.40 18.30
C MET A 356 18.14 8.43 16.77
N ASP A 357 19.05 7.65 16.18
CA ASP A 357 19.10 7.47 14.74
C ASP A 357 18.08 6.40 14.26
N PHE A 358 17.91 6.28 12.94
CA PHE A 358 16.92 5.36 12.40
C PHE A 358 17.25 3.89 12.63
N ASP A 359 18.53 3.51 12.72
CA ASP A 359 18.95 2.12 12.94
C ASP A 359 18.71 1.72 14.40
N GLU A 360 18.99 2.60 15.35
CA GLU A 360 18.61 2.43 16.76
C GLU A 360 17.09 2.30 16.91
N ILE A 361 16.32 3.19 16.28
CA ILE A 361 14.85 3.11 16.28
C ILE A 361 14.36 1.81 15.64
N ALA A 362 15.05 1.29 14.64
CA ALA A 362 14.68 0.04 14.00
C ALA A 362 14.83 -1.14 14.94
N GLN A 363 15.97 -1.24 15.62
CA GLN A 363 16.22 -2.26 16.63
C GLN A 363 15.19 -2.21 17.77
N GLU A 364 14.81 -1.00 18.19
CA GLU A 364 13.78 -0.78 19.21
C GLU A 364 12.36 -1.17 18.76
N LEU A 365 12.02 -0.95 17.49
CA LEU A 365 10.67 -1.19 16.99
C LEU A 365 10.44 -2.61 16.50
N SER A 366 11.45 -3.26 15.90
CA SER A 366 11.31 -4.62 15.40
C SER A 366 12.67 -5.20 15.00
N PRO A 367 12.98 -6.46 15.35
CA PRO A 367 14.23 -7.10 14.98
C PRO A 367 14.44 -7.26 13.46
N VAL A 368 13.38 -7.10 12.66
CA VAL A 368 13.44 -7.22 11.20
C VAL A 368 13.34 -5.88 10.47
N LEU A 369 13.09 -4.79 11.18
CA LEU A 369 13.13 -3.47 10.57
C LEU A 369 14.58 -3.05 10.40
N THR A 370 14.85 -2.35 9.31
CA THR A 370 16.11 -1.63 9.09
C THR A 370 15.88 -0.15 9.28
N GLY A 371 16.90 0.63 9.66
CA GLY A 371 16.75 2.07 9.76
C GLY A 371 16.32 2.69 8.43
N GLU A 372 16.76 2.11 7.32
CA GLU A 372 16.31 2.51 5.99
C GLU A 372 14.80 2.30 5.76
N SER A 373 14.25 1.18 6.24
CA SER A 373 12.81 0.90 6.14
C SER A 373 11.99 1.90 6.97
N ILE A 374 12.47 2.24 8.17
CA ILE A 374 11.86 3.27 9.02
C ILE A 374 11.95 4.62 8.35
N ARG A 375 13.14 5.03 7.91
CA ARG A 375 13.37 6.30 7.21
C ARG A 375 12.42 6.46 6.03
N ARG A 376 12.34 5.45 5.15
CA ARG A 376 11.44 5.47 3.98
C ARG A 376 9.97 5.57 4.36
N ARG A 377 9.55 4.91 5.43
CA ARG A 377 8.14 4.86 5.85
C ARG A 377 7.73 6.09 6.65
N TYR A 378 8.57 6.53 7.58
CA TYR A 378 8.41 7.75 8.34
C TYR A 378 8.39 8.99 7.44
N HIS A 379 9.24 9.03 6.40
CA HIS A 379 9.22 10.09 5.40
C HIS A 379 8.21 9.87 4.26
N ARG A 380 7.60 8.68 4.15
CA ARG A 380 6.41 8.47 3.30
C ARG A 380 5.21 9.08 4.00
N ILE A 381 5.15 10.37 3.87
CA ILE A 381 4.09 11.18 4.40
C ILE A 381 2.90 11.04 3.47
N GLY A 382 1.73 10.80 4.05
CA GLY A 382 0.50 10.78 3.28
C GLY A 382 0.38 12.09 2.49
N PRO A 383 -0.17 12.08 1.27
CA PRO A 383 -0.38 13.31 0.49
C PRO A 383 -1.01 14.44 1.32
N GLU A 384 -1.91 14.07 2.23
CA GLU A 384 -2.64 14.94 3.14
C GLU A 384 -1.75 15.77 4.07
N GLU A 385 -0.69 15.18 4.65
CA GLU A 385 0.23 15.89 5.55
C GLU A 385 1.22 16.78 4.78
N LYS A 386 1.63 16.37 3.58
CA LYS A 386 2.54 17.15 2.73
C LYS A 386 1.87 18.45 2.28
N ASP A 387 0.57 18.39 1.98
CA ASP A 387 -0.20 19.51 1.44
C ASP A 387 -1.05 20.24 2.50
N ARG A 388 -1.10 19.74 3.74
CA ARG A 388 -1.75 20.39 4.91
C ARG A 388 -1.35 21.87 5.00
N PRO A 389 -2.27 22.84 5.00
CA PRO A 389 -1.90 24.24 5.23
C PRO A 389 -1.28 24.43 6.63
N PHE A 390 -0.36 25.40 6.77
CA PHE A 390 0.13 25.77 8.09
C PHE A 390 -1.02 26.21 9.00
N THR A 391 -1.02 25.68 10.22
CA THR A 391 -1.89 26.15 11.31
C THR A 391 -1.58 27.62 11.65
N PRO A 392 -2.53 28.35 12.26
CA PRO A 392 -2.31 29.72 12.72
C PRO A 392 -1.10 29.86 13.66
N GLU A 393 -0.88 28.89 14.54
CA GLU A 393 0.22 28.83 15.51
C GLU A 393 1.57 28.65 14.83
N GLU A 394 1.67 27.73 13.87
CA GLU A 394 2.88 27.53 13.07
C GLU A 394 3.22 28.80 12.28
N LYS A 395 2.22 29.42 11.62
CA LYS A 395 2.41 30.70 10.92
C LYS A 395 2.92 31.78 11.86
N ARG A 396 2.32 31.90 13.06
CA ARG A 396 2.72 32.88 14.08
C ARG A 396 4.17 32.65 14.50
N ARG A 397 4.52 31.41 14.84
CA ARG A 397 5.88 31.02 15.24
C ARG A 397 6.92 31.31 14.16
N ILE A 398 6.62 31.02 12.88
CA ILE A 398 7.54 31.36 11.78
C ILE A 398 7.70 32.88 11.65
N ARG A 399 6.61 33.65 11.74
CA ARG A 399 6.65 35.13 11.69
C ARG A 399 7.47 35.70 12.84
N ASP A 400 7.30 35.18 14.05
CA ASP A 400 8.03 35.62 15.24
C ASP A 400 9.53 35.37 15.09
N ILE A 401 9.93 34.21 14.56
CA ILE A 401 11.34 33.91 14.27
C ILE A 401 11.91 34.92 13.26
N VAL A 402 11.20 35.19 12.16
CA VAL A 402 11.67 36.15 11.15
C VAL A 402 11.74 37.56 11.74
N SER A 403 10.67 38.06 12.36
CA SER A 403 10.58 39.43 12.88
C SER A 403 11.54 39.68 14.03
N LYS A 404 11.75 38.72 14.94
CA LYS A 404 12.68 38.86 16.07
C LYS A 404 14.14 38.96 15.64
N ASN A 405 14.49 38.37 14.49
CA ASN A 405 15.86 38.25 13.99
C ASN A 405 16.16 39.13 12.76
N ALA A 406 15.13 39.74 12.15
CA ALA A 406 15.29 40.66 11.04
C ALA A 406 16.24 41.81 11.43
N GLY A 407 17.31 41.97 10.64
CA GLY A 407 18.32 43.02 10.86
C GLY A 407 19.37 42.70 11.92
N LYS A 408 19.18 41.63 12.70
CA LYS A 408 20.17 41.17 13.70
C LYS A 408 21.14 40.16 13.12
N ILE A 409 20.65 39.31 12.21
CA ILE A 409 21.44 38.29 11.50
C ILE A 409 21.02 38.25 10.02
N PRO A 410 21.88 37.75 9.13
CA PRO A 410 21.53 37.53 7.72
C PRO A 410 20.30 36.64 7.55
N LEU A 411 19.48 36.92 6.54
CA LEU A 411 18.28 36.14 6.21
C LEU A 411 18.59 34.66 5.99
N ALA A 412 19.76 34.34 5.43
CA ALA A 412 20.23 32.97 5.26
C ALA A 412 20.35 32.22 6.60
N GLU A 413 20.78 32.90 7.66
CA GLU A 413 20.90 32.33 9.01
C GLU A 413 19.54 32.20 9.70
N ILE A 414 18.59 33.10 9.42
CA ILE A 414 17.21 32.99 9.90
C ILE A 414 16.57 31.68 9.39
N GLN A 415 16.85 31.26 8.16
CA GLN A 415 16.37 29.97 7.65
C GLN A 415 16.90 28.80 8.51
N GLY A 416 18.14 28.88 9.02
CA GLY A 416 18.68 27.91 9.96
C GLY A 416 17.91 27.85 11.29
N LEU A 417 17.46 29.01 11.80
CA LEU A 417 16.58 29.06 12.98
C LEU A 417 15.20 28.45 12.71
N VAL A 418 14.62 28.70 11.54
CA VAL A 418 13.35 28.09 11.12
C VAL A 418 13.50 26.57 11.02
N LYS A 419 14.58 26.07 10.40
CA LYS A 419 14.85 24.62 10.32
C LYS A 419 14.92 23.95 11.69
N ARG A 420 15.58 24.59 12.67
CA ARG A 420 15.65 24.09 14.05
C ARG A 420 14.29 24.12 14.77
N ALA A 421 13.46 25.13 14.50
CA ALA A 421 12.14 25.23 15.10
C ALA A 421 11.11 24.25 14.49
N PHE A 422 11.39 23.79 13.28
CA PHE A 422 10.55 22.94 12.43
C PHE A 422 11.39 21.79 11.84
N PRO A 423 11.90 20.86 12.67
CA PRO A 423 12.84 19.81 12.25
C PRO A 423 12.22 18.73 11.37
N GLU A 424 10.88 18.64 11.32
CA GLU A 424 10.20 17.58 10.58
C GLU A 424 10.36 17.79 9.06
N PRO A 425 10.95 16.84 8.29
CA PRO A 425 11.35 17.10 6.91
C PRO A 425 10.25 17.60 5.97
N TRP A 426 9.00 17.24 6.23
CA TRP A 426 7.85 17.71 5.45
C TRP A 426 7.46 19.16 5.70
N ILE A 427 7.66 19.63 6.93
CA ILE A 427 7.32 20.99 7.30
C ILE A 427 8.51 21.93 7.12
N THR A 428 9.75 21.45 7.31
CA THR A 428 10.98 22.25 7.24
C THR A 428 11.09 23.06 5.95
N GLY A 429 10.96 22.40 4.79
CA GLY A 429 11.10 23.06 3.49
C GLY A 429 10.02 24.11 3.26
N ARG A 430 8.77 23.77 3.61
CA ARG A 430 7.62 24.67 3.51
C ARG A 430 7.74 25.85 4.48
N ALA A 431 8.28 25.62 5.67
CA ALA A 431 8.44 26.65 6.69
C ALA A 431 9.50 27.66 6.26
N CYS A 432 10.61 27.18 5.67
CA CYS A 432 11.62 28.05 5.06
C CYS A 432 11.06 28.86 3.88
N ALA A 433 10.21 28.25 3.04
CA ALA A 433 9.55 28.95 1.93
C ALA A 433 8.54 30.00 2.43
N PHE A 434 7.78 29.68 3.48
CA PHE A 434 6.86 30.62 4.13
C PHE A 434 7.62 31.77 4.82
N ALA A 435 8.72 31.47 5.51
CA ALA A 435 9.59 32.47 6.11
C ALA A 435 10.15 33.44 5.05
N SER A 436 10.60 32.91 3.92
CA SER A 436 11.10 33.71 2.79
C SER A 436 10.00 34.58 2.18
N THR A 437 8.79 34.03 2.03
CA THR A 437 7.61 34.78 1.57
C THR A 437 7.26 35.90 2.54
N TYR A 438 7.20 35.61 3.84
CA TYR A 438 6.89 36.59 4.87
C TYR A 438 7.95 37.69 4.94
N ALA A 439 9.23 37.35 4.78
CA ALA A 439 10.30 38.33 4.71
C ALA A 439 10.10 39.35 3.57
N THR A 440 9.49 38.98 2.44
CA THR A 440 9.16 39.95 1.36
C THR A 440 8.11 41.00 1.77
N SER A 441 7.39 40.76 2.87
CA SER A 441 6.37 41.65 3.42
C SER A 441 6.81 42.36 4.70
N ASN A 442 7.95 41.96 5.29
CA ASN A 442 8.49 42.58 6.49
C ASN A 442 9.03 44.00 6.18
N PRO A 443 8.73 45.01 7.03
CA PRO A 443 9.13 46.40 6.77
C PRO A 443 10.63 46.61 6.56
N LEU A 444 11.48 45.88 7.30
CA LEU A 444 12.94 46.04 7.19
C LEU A 444 13.45 45.63 5.81
N TYR A 445 13.05 44.45 5.32
CA TYR A 445 13.49 43.95 4.02
C TYR A 445 12.87 44.75 2.86
N LYS A 446 11.66 45.31 3.04
CA LYS A 446 11.08 46.26 2.09
C LYS A 446 11.92 47.54 1.99
N ALA A 447 12.26 48.17 3.13
CA ALA A 447 13.09 49.38 3.14
C ALA A 447 14.46 49.14 2.49
N ARG A 448 15.08 47.98 2.75
CA ARG A 448 16.34 47.58 2.09
C ARG A 448 16.20 47.45 0.59
N ALA A 449 15.06 46.94 0.10
CA ALA A 449 14.79 46.80 -1.33
C ALA A 449 14.49 48.13 -2.02
N GLU A 450 13.85 49.08 -1.33
CA GLU A 450 13.49 50.39 -1.88
C GLU A 450 14.70 51.28 -2.18
N GLY A 451 15.80 51.13 -1.44
CA GLY A 451 17.04 51.90 -1.66
C GLY A 451 17.93 51.41 -2.80
N VAL A 452 17.46 50.47 -3.62
CA VAL A 452 18.29 49.75 -4.58
C VAL A 452 18.01 50.22 -6.00
N ASP A 453 19.06 50.43 -6.79
CA ASP A 453 18.97 50.70 -8.22
C ASP A 453 18.48 49.44 -8.97
N VAL A 454 17.17 49.34 -9.13
CA VAL A 454 16.50 48.19 -9.77
C VAL A 454 16.91 48.06 -11.24
N ALA A 455 17.17 49.17 -11.93
CA ALA A 455 17.57 49.15 -13.34
C ALA A 455 18.94 48.49 -13.49
N ARG A 456 19.90 48.88 -12.65
CA ARG A 456 21.23 48.25 -12.62
C ARG A 456 21.16 46.76 -12.29
N ILE A 457 20.33 46.36 -11.32
CA ILE A 457 20.14 44.94 -10.99
C ILE A 457 19.51 44.16 -12.15
N ALA A 458 18.50 44.74 -12.80
CA ALA A 458 17.85 44.12 -13.94
C ALA A 458 18.86 43.90 -15.09
N SER A 459 19.68 44.90 -15.43
CA SER A 459 20.74 44.77 -16.44
C SER A 459 21.80 43.72 -16.07
N ALA A 460 22.22 43.65 -14.82
CA ALA A 460 23.20 42.65 -14.36
C ALA A 460 22.63 41.22 -14.42
N ILE A 461 21.35 41.03 -14.09
CA ILE A 461 20.70 39.71 -14.19
C ILE A 461 20.47 39.34 -15.66
N GLN A 462 20.06 40.29 -16.50
CA GLN A 462 19.79 40.06 -17.92
C GLN A 462 21.07 39.74 -18.72
N SER A 463 22.19 40.35 -18.37
CA SER A 463 23.51 40.05 -18.97
C SER A 463 24.15 38.77 -18.46
N GLY A 464 23.57 38.12 -17.44
CA GLY A 464 24.13 36.93 -16.80
C GLY A 464 25.30 37.20 -15.85
N GLU A 465 25.61 38.47 -15.57
CA GLU A 465 26.68 38.87 -14.62
C GLU A 465 26.38 38.36 -13.20
N THR A 466 25.09 38.25 -12.84
CA THR A 466 24.67 37.80 -11.52
C THR A 466 23.30 37.12 -11.55
N THR A 467 22.99 36.35 -10.52
CA THR A 467 21.65 35.78 -10.33
C THR A 467 20.82 36.55 -9.29
N ALA A 468 19.49 36.43 -9.35
CA ALA A 468 18.60 36.99 -8.32
C ALA A 468 18.90 36.45 -6.91
N ALA A 469 19.39 35.20 -6.81
CA ALA A 469 19.80 34.60 -5.55
C ALA A 469 21.07 35.23 -4.98
N GLU A 470 22.08 35.49 -5.81
CA GLU A 470 23.30 36.19 -5.41
C GLU A 470 23.02 37.63 -4.99
N LYS A 471 22.23 38.36 -5.77
CA LYS A 471 21.82 39.72 -5.41
C LYS A 471 20.98 39.73 -4.13
N GLY A 472 20.10 38.76 -3.94
CA GLY A 472 19.36 38.60 -2.68
C GLY A 472 20.29 38.42 -1.48
N ARG A 473 21.35 37.60 -1.61
CA ARG A 473 22.38 37.46 -0.57
C ARG A 473 23.16 38.75 -0.33
N GLN A 474 23.59 39.43 -1.39
CA GLN A 474 24.35 40.70 -1.30
C GLN A 474 23.55 41.81 -0.61
N LEU A 475 22.25 41.87 -0.87
CA LEU A 475 21.34 42.89 -0.32
C LEU A 475 20.68 42.47 1.00
N ASP A 476 20.95 41.23 1.46
CA ASP A 476 20.28 40.59 2.58
C ASP A 476 18.73 40.70 2.50
N VAL A 477 18.17 40.27 1.36
CA VAL A 477 16.73 40.21 1.08
C VAL A 477 16.37 38.88 0.39
N PRO A 478 15.10 38.43 0.42
CA PRO A 478 14.70 37.21 -0.28
C PRO A 478 14.94 37.31 -1.79
N ALA A 479 15.46 36.25 -2.41
CA ALA A 479 15.63 36.19 -3.87
C ALA A 479 14.32 36.47 -4.64
N SER A 480 13.18 36.01 -4.10
CA SER A 480 11.85 36.28 -4.64
C SER A 480 11.48 37.76 -4.64
N LEU A 481 12.01 38.54 -3.68
CA LEU A 481 11.83 39.99 -3.66
C LEU A 481 12.61 40.66 -4.80
N VAL A 482 13.87 40.26 -5.02
CA VAL A 482 14.69 40.72 -6.16
C VAL A 482 14.00 40.38 -7.48
N THR A 483 13.57 39.13 -7.67
CA THR A 483 12.82 38.71 -8.86
C THR A 483 11.56 39.55 -9.07
N ARG A 484 10.81 39.86 -7.99
CA ARG A 484 9.61 40.69 -8.06
C ARG A 484 9.93 42.13 -8.46
N MET A 485 11.01 42.72 -7.92
CA MET A 485 11.45 44.08 -8.27
C MET A 485 11.87 44.18 -9.74
N VAL A 486 12.71 43.25 -10.20
CA VAL A 486 13.16 43.18 -11.59
C VAL A 486 11.98 42.93 -12.52
N SER A 487 11.09 42.00 -12.17
CA SER A 487 9.86 41.78 -12.93
C SER A 487 8.94 43.00 -12.96
N ALA A 488 8.85 43.77 -11.88
CA ALA A 488 8.05 44.99 -11.83
C ALA A 488 8.68 46.08 -12.71
N HIS A 489 10.00 46.24 -12.65
CA HIS A 489 10.76 47.15 -13.51
C HIS A 489 10.59 46.81 -14.99
N HIS A 490 10.73 45.53 -15.35
CA HIS A 490 10.44 45.07 -16.70
C HIS A 490 8.96 45.18 -17.05
N ARG A 491 8.01 45.04 -16.12
CA ARG A 491 6.60 45.34 -16.43
C ARG A 491 6.42 46.81 -16.76
N THR A 492 7.03 47.73 -16.03
CA THR A 492 6.98 49.16 -16.38
C THR A 492 7.72 49.49 -17.69
N ALA A 493 8.80 48.77 -18.02
CA ALA A 493 9.58 48.99 -19.24
C ALA A 493 9.06 48.20 -20.47
N ALA A 494 8.33 47.10 -20.25
CA ALA A 494 7.95 46.10 -21.26
C ALA A 494 6.45 45.73 -21.23
N TYR A 495 5.58 46.52 -20.58
CA TYR A 495 4.13 46.49 -20.87
C TYR A 495 3.83 47.11 -22.24
N VAL A 496 4.56 46.68 -23.27
CA VAL A 496 3.98 46.57 -24.60
C VAL A 496 3.27 45.22 -24.56
N HIS A 497 1.94 45.23 -24.63
CA HIS A 497 1.08 44.04 -24.57
C HIS A 497 1.36 42.96 -25.65
N GLY A 498 2.28 43.23 -26.58
CA GLY A 498 2.68 42.32 -27.66
C GLY A 498 3.89 41.45 -27.33
N TRP A 499 3.94 40.29 -27.95
CA TRP A 499 5.20 39.56 -28.14
C TRP A 499 5.95 40.22 -29.29
N SER A 500 7.15 40.75 -29.02
CA SER A 500 8.02 41.21 -30.10
C SER A 500 8.51 40.02 -30.93
N GLU A 501 8.95 40.29 -32.16
CA GLU A 501 9.56 39.26 -33.01
C GLU A 501 10.84 38.68 -32.39
N HIS A 502 11.59 39.49 -31.63
CA HIS A 502 12.77 39.05 -30.89
C HIS A 502 12.40 38.05 -29.78
N GLU A 503 11.40 38.37 -28.95
CA GLU A 503 10.92 37.46 -27.89
C GLU A 503 10.36 36.14 -28.46
N ASN A 504 9.69 36.18 -29.61
CA ASN A 504 9.22 34.97 -30.29
C ASN A 504 10.40 34.09 -30.72
N ARG A 505 11.46 34.67 -31.29
CA ARG A 505 12.67 33.92 -31.66
C ARG A 505 13.34 33.29 -30.44
N GLN A 506 13.51 34.05 -29.34
CA GLN A 506 14.09 33.52 -28.11
C GLN A 506 13.26 32.38 -27.51
N LEU A 507 11.93 32.47 -27.56
CA LEU A 507 11.07 31.37 -27.12
C LEU A 507 11.26 30.12 -27.98
N LEU A 508 11.31 30.27 -29.31
CA LEU A 508 11.50 29.14 -30.24
C LEU A 508 12.87 28.48 -30.07
N GLU A 509 13.93 29.29 -29.88
CA GLU A 509 15.28 28.80 -29.62
C GLU A 509 15.38 28.09 -28.27
N ALA A 510 14.74 28.62 -27.23
CA ALA A 510 14.66 27.94 -25.94
C ALA A 510 13.91 26.60 -26.03
N LEU A 511 12.85 26.54 -26.85
CA LEU A 511 12.08 25.31 -27.09
C LEU A 511 12.86 24.28 -27.92
N SER A 512 13.68 24.70 -28.89
CA SER A 512 14.50 23.76 -29.67
C SER A 512 15.65 23.19 -28.83
N ALA A 513 16.17 23.98 -27.89
CA ALA A 513 17.23 23.55 -26.98
C ALA A 513 16.75 22.60 -25.86
N HIS A 514 15.44 22.45 -25.63
CA HIS A 514 14.88 21.65 -24.54
C HIS A 514 13.84 20.66 -25.05
N SER A 515 13.98 19.37 -24.78
CA SER A 515 12.99 18.37 -25.20
C SER A 515 11.75 18.36 -24.29
N PRO A 516 10.56 17.99 -24.80
CA PRO A 516 9.40 17.72 -23.96
C PRO A 516 9.67 16.63 -22.90
N PRO A 517 9.07 16.75 -21.69
CA PRO A 517 8.19 17.82 -21.25
C PRO A 517 8.95 19.13 -20.95
N TYR A 518 8.45 20.24 -21.49
CA TYR A 518 9.10 21.54 -21.36
C TYR A 518 9.07 22.07 -19.92
N ASN A 519 10.24 22.43 -19.40
CA ASN A 519 10.35 23.15 -18.14
C ASN A 519 10.14 24.66 -18.38
N TRP A 520 8.90 25.12 -18.25
CA TRP A 520 8.52 26.52 -18.48
C TRP A 520 9.20 27.52 -17.54
N SER A 521 9.71 27.08 -16.39
CA SER A 521 10.51 27.94 -15.50
C SER A 521 11.86 28.24 -16.14
N THR A 522 12.54 27.22 -16.66
CA THR A 522 13.81 27.37 -17.39
C THR A 522 13.63 28.19 -18.66
N ILE A 523 12.60 27.90 -19.46
CA ILE A 523 12.32 28.64 -20.70
C ILE A 523 12.04 30.12 -20.40
N SER A 524 11.27 30.42 -19.36
CA SER A 524 10.99 31.80 -18.95
C SER A 524 12.26 32.55 -18.54
N ALA A 525 13.19 31.87 -17.85
CA ALA A 525 14.49 32.45 -17.51
C ALA A 525 15.33 32.77 -18.76
N LEU A 526 15.28 31.92 -19.80
CA LEU A 526 15.98 32.15 -21.08
C LEU A 526 15.36 33.30 -21.89
N VAL A 527 14.03 33.42 -21.91
CA VAL A 527 13.33 34.53 -22.58
C VAL A 527 13.55 35.85 -21.81
N GLY A 528 13.66 35.80 -20.49
CA GLY A 528 14.02 36.93 -19.62
C GLY A 528 12.91 37.98 -19.42
N THR A 529 12.04 38.19 -20.41
CA THR A 529 11.00 39.25 -20.41
C THR A 529 9.58 38.73 -20.19
N LYS A 530 9.34 37.43 -20.34
CA LYS A 530 8.02 36.79 -20.22
C LYS A 530 8.03 35.71 -19.13
N SER A 531 6.94 35.63 -18.37
CA SER A 531 6.76 34.61 -17.33
C SER A 531 6.52 33.22 -17.92
N SER A 532 6.76 32.16 -17.13
CA SER A 532 6.50 30.77 -17.51
C SER A 532 5.09 30.55 -18.08
N ARG A 533 4.08 31.20 -17.49
CA ARG A 533 2.70 31.13 -17.97
C ARG A 533 2.56 31.81 -19.34
N GLN A 534 3.17 32.97 -19.54
CA GLN A 534 3.14 33.66 -20.82
C GLN A 534 3.87 32.87 -21.91
N CYS A 535 5.05 32.30 -21.62
CA CYS A 535 5.78 31.44 -22.55
C CYS A 535 4.95 30.21 -22.94
N CYS A 536 4.34 29.53 -21.97
CA CYS A 536 3.45 28.39 -22.22
C CYS A 536 2.23 28.79 -23.06
N GLN A 537 1.55 29.88 -22.71
CA GLN A 537 0.40 30.39 -23.46
C GLN A 537 0.78 30.78 -24.90
N LYS A 538 1.95 31.41 -25.10
CA LYS A 538 2.42 31.77 -26.43
C LYS A 538 2.80 30.54 -27.24
N PHE A 539 3.45 29.55 -26.65
CA PHE A 539 3.72 28.28 -27.29
C PHE A 539 2.43 27.60 -27.77
N VAL A 540 1.41 27.51 -26.90
CA VAL A 540 0.09 26.95 -27.26
C VAL A 540 -0.54 27.76 -28.40
N TYR A 541 -0.41 29.08 -28.39
CA TYR A 541 -0.88 29.93 -29.48
C TYR A 541 -0.14 29.65 -30.79
N LEU A 542 1.20 29.58 -30.78
CA LEU A 542 2.04 29.30 -31.94
C LEU A 542 1.77 27.90 -32.54
N GLN A 543 1.49 26.91 -31.69
CA GLN A 543 1.03 25.59 -32.15
C GLN A 543 -0.33 25.66 -32.83
N LYS A 544 -1.30 26.35 -32.22
CA LYS A 544 -2.65 26.49 -32.80
C LYS A 544 -2.70 27.28 -34.10
N SER A 545 -1.80 28.25 -34.27
CA SER A 545 -1.69 29.03 -35.50
C SER A 545 -0.88 28.34 -36.61
N GLY A 546 -0.39 27.12 -36.39
CA GLY A 546 0.43 26.39 -37.37
C GLY A 546 1.83 26.97 -37.58
N GLN A 547 2.27 27.87 -36.70
CA GLN A 547 3.61 28.48 -36.75
C GLN A 547 4.68 27.60 -36.10
N LEU A 548 4.28 26.49 -35.48
CA LEU A 548 5.16 25.44 -34.99
C LEU A 548 4.80 24.11 -35.69
N PRO A 549 5.81 23.33 -36.12
CA PRO A 549 5.56 21.99 -36.63
C PRO A 549 4.90 21.12 -35.56
N PRO A 550 4.01 20.18 -35.95
CA PRO A 550 3.39 19.26 -35.00
C PRO A 550 4.49 18.44 -34.28
N PRO A 551 4.31 18.12 -32.99
CA PRO A 551 5.29 17.31 -32.26
C PRO A 551 5.49 15.97 -32.99
N GLN A 552 6.74 15.64 -33.32
CA GLN A 552 7.07 14.34 -33.90
C GLN A 552 6.78 13.27 -32.83
N SER A 553 5.86 12.36 -33.16
CA SER A 553 5.30 11.33 -32.29
C SER A 553 6.25 10.17 -32.01
#